data_AF-A0A517Z1W2-F1
#
_entry.id   AF-A0A517Z1W2-F1
#
_cell.length_a   1.000
_cell.length_b   1.000
_cell.length_c   1.000
_cell.angle_alpha   90.00
_cell.angle_beta   90.00
_cell.angle_gamma   90.00
#
_symmetry.space_group_name_H-M   'P 1'
#
loop_
_entity.id
_entity.type
_entity.pdbx_description
1 polymer ?
#
loop_
_entity_poly.entity_id
_entity_poly.type
_entity_poly.pdbx_seq_one_letter_code
_entity_poly.pdbx_strand_id
1 'polypeptide(L)'
;MAMSERIHLLERGQNVSEVRADFTGFYRGDVEQFDLVAIADEVEAKNSPAVVVPLTGSQPWRSVWEELPPELASLVPYPEWGAMLCFRTDWLKQQGDAGLSPWELLVTAAGSNELVATVNEDLRAEAAPWTAELPDLGPRQVIRTPPKVAEALRSASGPGSDPDSRAVRAGLLLLHDRLDESHRVSQAIEGEGRNASGDYWHGIMHRREPDYGNSKYWFRRVGSHPVFDDLAIAAEQVLAQSSASEALDWSGRLGCPDRWDPFAFVDLCQEVSGDPESRLAAAAREIQWNEMLLLLVQSWRDAS
;
A
#
# COMPACT_ATOMS: atom_id res chain seq x y z
N MET A 1 33.52 -8.96 23.78
CA MET A 1 32.71 -9.65 22.77
C MET A 1 32.05 -8.55 21.96
N ALA A 2 32.32 -8.46 20.65
CA ALA A 2 31.50 -7.59 19.81
C ALA A 2 30.04 -8.03 20.02
N MET A 3 29.13 -7.11 20.32
CA MET A 3 27.71 -7.45 20.35
C MET A 3 27.39 -8.11 19.00
N SER A 4 26.93 -9.36 19.00
CA SER A 4 26.44 -9.94 17.76
C SER A 4 25.27 -9.09 17.32
N GLU A 5 25.29 -8.59 16.09
CA GLU A 5 24.15 -7.90 15.51
C GLU A 5 22.91 -8.80 15.64
N ARG A 6 21.88 -8.30 16.34
CA ARG A 6 20.64 -9.05 16.60
C ARG A 6 19.77 -9.18 15.35
N ILE A 7 19.79 -8.15 14.51
CA ILE A 7 19.22 -8.13 13.16
C ILE A 7 20.36 -8.02 12.16
N HIS A 8 20.40 -8.92 11.18
CA HIS A 8 21.24 -8.81 9.99
C HIS A 8 20.39 -8.36 8.81
N LEU A 9 20.71 -7.23 8.19
CA LEU A 9 20.03 -6.79 6.98
C LEU A 9 20.59 -7.55 5.78
N LEU A 10 19.76 -8.36 5.13
CA LEU A 10 20.23 -9.24 4.07
C LEU A 10 20.47 -8.45 2.78
N GLU A 11 21.71 -8.42 2.32
CA GLU A 11 22.07 -7.78 1.06
C GLU A 11 21.71 -8.66 -0.14
N ARG A 12 21.52 -8.02 -1.30
CA ARG A 12 21.19 -8.71 -2.54
C ARG A 12 22.29 -9.71 -2.92
N GLY A 13 21.93 -10.99 -3.00
CA GLY A 13 22.83 -12.08 -3.37
C GLY A 13 23.56 -12.73 -2.20
N GLN A 14 23.36 -12.24 -0.97
CA GLN A 14 23.87 -12.91 0.23
C GLN A 14 23.03 -14.16 0.54
N ASN A 15 23.70 -15.24 0.97
CA ASN A 15 23.01 -16.47 1.38
C ASN A 15 22.61 -16.39 2.86
N VAL A 16 21.31 -16.57 3.15
CA VAL A 16 20.79 -16.60 4.53
C VAL A 16 21.44 -17.69 5.39
N SER A 17 21.95 -18.77 4.80
CA SER A 17 22.64 -19.82 5.55
C SER A 17 23.87 -19.31 6.32
N GLU A 18 24.48 -18.23 5.83
CA GLU A 18 25.68 -17.60 6.41
C GLU A 18 25.35 -16.61 7.53
N VAL A 19 24.09 -16.16 7.62
CA VAL A 19 23.63 -15.22 8.64
C VAL A 19 23.63 -15.89 10.02
N ARG A 20 24.24 -15.20 11.00
CA ARG A 20 24.35 -15.65 12.40
C ARG A 20 23.51 -14.84 13.39
N ALA A 21 22.89 -13.76 12.94
CA ALA A 21 21.98 -12.95 13.73
C ALA A 21 20.68 -13.71 14.07
N ASP A 22 20.01 -13.31 15.14
CA ASP A 22 18.73 -13.88 15.56
C ASP A 22 17.65 -13.65 14.50
N PHE A 23 17.67 -12.46 13.90
CA PHE A 23 16.73 -12.02 12.87
C PHE A 23 17.45 -11.63 11.58
N THR A 24 16.77 -11.88 10.46
CA THR A 24 17.15 -11.40 9.13
C THR A 24 16.13 -10.36 8.70
N GLY A 25 16.60 -9.14 8.44
CA GLY A 25 15.78 -7.99 8.05
C GLY A 25 15.88 -7.68 6.56
N PHE A 26 14.79 -7.16 6.01
CA PHE A 26 14.74 -6.57 4.67
C PHE A 26 14.13 -5.18 4.76
N TYR A 27 14.83 -4.19 4.24
CA TYR A 27 14.36 -2.82 4.19
C TYR A 27 14.93 -2.14 2.94
N ARG A 28 14.09 -1.39 2.23
CA ARG A 28 14.48 -0.66 1.02
C ARG A 28 14.53 0.83 1.32
N GLY A 29 15.57 1.23 2.04
CA GLY A 29 15.82 2.62 2.39
C GLY A 29 17.17 2.75 3.09
N ASP A 30 17.48 3.97 3.53
CA ASP A 30 18.64 4.22 4.38
C ASP A 30 18.34 3.77 5.80
N VAL A 31 19.09 2.78 6.30
CA VAL A 31 18.86 2.21 7.62
C VAL A 31 19.57 2.98 8.74
N GLU A 32 20.50 3.87 8.40
CA GLU A 32 21.26 4.66 9.39
C GLU A 32 20.37 5.60 10.22
N GLN A 33 19.10 5.77 9.79
CA GLN A 33 18.08 6.56 10.48
C GLN A 33 17.44 5.82 11.67
N PHE A 34 17.69 4.52 11.85
CA PHE A 34 17.00 3.70 12.85
C PHE A 34 17.94 3.04 13.85
N ASP A 35 17.48 2.93 15.10
CA ASP A 35 18.12 2.09 16.11
C ASP A 35 17.72 0.61 15.88
N LEU A 36 18.60 -0.14 15.19
CA LEU A 36 18.40 -1.57 14.92
C LEU A 36 18.34 -2.42 16.20
N VAL A 37 18.90 -1.97 17.32
CA VAL A 37 18.78 -2.68 18.60
C VAL A 37 17.36 -2.53 19.14
N ALA A 38 16.81 -1.31 19.13
CA ALA A 38 15.44 -1.07 19.54
C ALA A 38 14.43 -1.83 18.64
N ILE A 39 14.67 -1.89 17.32
CA ILE A 39 13.86 -2.70 16.41
C ILE A 39 13.95 -4.19 16.77
N ALA A 40 15.15 -4.71 17.06
CA ALA A 40 15.32 -6.12 17.44
C ALA A 40 14.57 -6.48 18.72
N ASP A 41 14.62 -5.61 19.72
CA ASP A 41 13.90 -5.80 20.99
C ASP A 41 12.38 -5.80 20.77
N GLU A 42 11.87 -4.89 19.94
CA GLU A 42 10.45 -4.82 19.56
C GLU A 42 10.00 -6.07 18.79
N VAL A 43 10.81 -6.54 17.84
CA VAL A 43 10.55 -7.74 17.04
C VAL A 43 10.54 -9.00 17.93
N GLU A 44 11.53 -9.13 18.81
CA GLU A 44 11.60 -10.25 19.76
C GLU A 44 10.37 -10.31 20.67
N ALA A 45 9.90 -9.15 21.15
CA ALA A 45 8.74 -9.05 22.02
C ALA A 45 7.44 -9.58 21.38
N LYS A 46 7.32 -9.59 20.04
CA LYS A 46 6.15 -10.16 19.35
C LYS A 46 6.12 -11.68 19.37
N ASN A 47 7.26 -12.34 19.60
CA ASN A 47 7.38 -13.81 19.60
C ASN A 47 6.74 -14.46 18.36
N SER A 48 6.96 -13.88 17.18
CA SER A 48 6.43 -14.35 15.90
C SER A 48 7.56 -14.68 14.92
N PRO A 49 7.40 -15.66 14.03
CA PRO A 49 8.41 -15.97 13.01
C PRO A 49 8.67 -14.82 12.03
N ALA A 50 7.63 -14.07 11.66
CA ALA A 50 7.74 -12.86 10.86
C ALA A 50 7.09 -11.68 11.59
N VAL A 51 7.78 -10.55 11.55
CA VAL A 51 7.32 -9.27 12.11
C VAL A 51 7.52 -8.17 11.08
N VAL A 52 6.48 -7.38 10.83
CA VAL A 52 6.57 -6.15 10.03
C VAL A 52 6.63 -4.97 10.97
N VAL A 53 7.60 -4.10 10.76
CA VAL A 53 7.74 -2.83 11.49
C VAL A 53 7.48 -1.70 10.49
N PRO A 54 6.28 -1.10 10.44
CA PRO A 54 6.01 0.05 9.59
C PRO A 54 6.82 1.25 10.11
N LEU A 55 7.81 1.65 9.32
CA LEU A 55 8.73 2.71 9.70
C LEU A 55 8.24 4.08 9.22
N THR A 56 7.34 4.14 8.23
CA THR A 56 6.69 5.41 7.88
C THR A 56 5.59 5.73 8.88
N GLY A 57 5.62 6.97 9.39
CA GLY A 57 4.50 7.54 10.14
C GLY A 57 3.37 8.06 9.26
N SER A 58 3.56 8.15 7.94
CA SER A 58 2.59 8.73 7.03
C SER A 58 1.33 7.88 6.94
N GLN A 59 0.20 8.46 7.34
CA GLN A 59 -1.09 7.96 6.89
C GLN A 59 -1.21 8.22 5.38
N PRO A 60 -1.77 7.29 4.60
CA PRO A 60 -2.55 6.11 5.01
C PRO A 60 -1.77 4.79 5.09
N TRP A 61 -0.46 4.79 4.82
CA TRP A 61 0.35 3.58 4.82
C TRP A 61 0.31 2.83 6.16
N ARG A 62 0.30 3.58 7.27
CA ARG A 62 0.24 2.99 8.60
C ARG A 62 -1.06 2.23 8.87
N SER A 63 -2.21 2.80 8.49
CA SER A 63 -3.53 2.17 8.64
C SER A 63 -3.62 0.80 7.96
N VAL A 64 -2.87 0.56 6.88
CA VAL A 64 -2.79 -0.77 6.25
C VAL A 64 -2.36 -1.84 7.26
N TRP A 65 -1.34 -1.56 8.07
CA TRP A 65 -0.77 -2.51 9.02
C TRP A 65 -1.47 -2.50 10.39
N GLU A 66 -2.13 -1.40 10.75
CA GLU A 66 -2.88 -1.28 12.00
C GLU A 66 -4.27 -1.92 11.93
N GLU A 67 -4.91 -1.90 10.75
CA GLU A 67 -6.35 -2.17 10.64
C GLU A 67 -6.69 -3.37 9.77
N LEU A 68 -5.89 -3.67 8.73
CA LEU A 68 -6.11 -4.86 7.91
C LEU A 68 -5.53 -6.10 8.61
N PRO A 69 -6.14 -7.28 8.41
CA PRO A 69 -5.53 -8.52 8.86
C PRO A 69 -4.22 -8.77 8.09
N PRO A 70 -3.22 -9.44 8.70
CA PRO A 70 -1.91 -9.67 8.08
C PRO A 70 -1.98 -10.29 6.67
N GLU A 71 -2.97 -11.13 6.40
CA GLU A 71 -3.21 -11.78 5.10
C GLU A 71 -3.55 -10.78 4.00
N LEU A 72 -4.24 -9.68 4.32
CA LEU A 72 -4.56 -8.64 3.35
C LEU A 72 -3.49 -7.54 3.32
N ALA A 73 -2.98 -7.14 4.48
CA ALA A 73 -1.90 -6.15 4.57
C ALA A 73 -0.65 -6.61 3.79
N SER A 74 -0.29 -7.89 3.89
CA SER A 74 0.85 -8.47 3.17
C SER A 74 0.67 -8.51 1.65
N LEU A 75 -0.54 -8.28 1.12
CA LEU A 75 -0.79 -8.19 -0.32
C LEU A 75 -0.66 -6.76 -0.85
N VAL A 76 -0.57 -5.74 0.00
CA VAL A 76 -0.33 -4.37 -0.48
C VAL A 76 1.06 -4.29 -1.12
N PRO A 77 1.19 -3.74 -2.34
CA PRO A 77 2.46 -3.68 -3.04
C PRO A 77 3.60 -3.05 -2.26
N TYR A 78 4.78 -3.64 -2.43
CA TYR A 78 6.05 -3.11 -1.95
C TYR A 78 6.16 -2.87 -0.45
N PRO A 79 5.84 -3.89 0.38
CA PRO A 79 5.85 -3.76 1.83
C PRO A 79 7.23 -3.30 2.36
N GLU A 80 8.32 -3.66 1.70
CA GLU A 80 9.69 -3.31 2.13
C GLU A 80 10.08 -1.83 1.93
N TRP A 81 9.23 -1.00 1.30
CA TRP A 81 9.53 0.42 1.05
C TRP A 81 9.11 1.31 2.21
N GLY A 82 8.04 0.93 2.91
CA GLY A 82 7.54 1.65 4.07
C GLY A 82 7.64 0.87 5.37
N ALA A 83 8.17 -0.35 5.33
CA ALA A 83 8.32 -1.19 6.50
C ALA A 83 9.60 -2.02 6.44
N MET A 84 10.18 -2.26 7.62
CA MET A 84 11.21 -3.29 7.77
C MET A 84 10.52 -4.64 7.96
N LEU A 85 10.87 -5.60 7.11
CA LEU A 85 10.39 -6.97 7.18
C LEU A 85 11.42 -7.80 7.94
N CYS A 86 11.09 -8.21 9.16
CA CYS A 86 11.98 -8.97 10.03
C CYS A 86 11.51 -10.42 10.12
N PHE A 87 12.39 -11.36 9.83
CA PHE A 87 12.13 -12.79 9.97
C PHE A 87 13.09 -13.39 10.98
N ARG A 88 12.63 -14.33 11.80
CA ARG A 88 13.57 -15.16 12.56
C ARG A 88 14.48 -15.92 11.60
N THR A 89 15.78 -15.83 11.81
CA THR A 89 16.78 -16.40 10.90
C THR A 89 16.65 -17.92 10.79
N ASP A 90 16.25 -18.61 11.87
CA ASP A 90 16.01 -20.06 11.86
C ASP A 90 14.77 -20.45 11.05
N TRP A 91 13.67 -19.70 11.18
CA TRP A 91 12.47 -19.87 10.34
C TRP A 91 12.78 -19.61 8.87
N LEU A 92 13.54 -18.54 8.57
CA LEU A 92 13.89 -18.20 7.19
C LEU A 92 14.77 -19.27 6.54
N LYS A 93 15.72 -19.86 7.29
CA LYS A 93 16.54 -21.00 6.83
C LYS A 93 15.70 -22.25 6.52
N GLN A 94 14.58 -22.46 7.22
CA GLN A 94 13.68 -23.58 6.96
C GLN A 94 12.88 -23.41 5.65
N GLN A 95 12.71 -22.18 5.17
CA GLN A 95 12.12 -21.91 3.85
C GLN A 95 13.03 -22.41 2.71
N GLY A 96 14.30 -22.71 3.00
CA GLY A 96 15.28 -23.26 2.08
C GLY A 96 15.74 -22.27 0.99
N ASP A 97 16.46 -22.78 0.00
CA ASP A 97 16.89 -22.02 -1.19
C ASP A 97 15.74 -21.85 -2.21
N ALA A 98 14.51 -21.67 -1.71
CA ALA A 98 13.32 -21.51 -2.54
C ALA A 98 13.35 -20.23 -3.39
N GLY A 99 14.38 -19.38 -3.23
CA GLY A 99 14.57 -18.15 -4.00
C GLY A 99 13.44 -17.15 -3.83
N LEU A 100 12.68 -17.23 -2.73
CA LEU A 100 11.53 -16.37 -2.48
C LEU A 100 11.99 -14.94 -2.24
N SER A 101 11.29 -13.99 -2.85
CA SER A 101 11.47 -12.58 -2.53
C SER A 101 10.99 -12.25 -1.10
N PRO A 102 11.43 -11.13 -0.50
CA PRO A 102 10.96 -10.70 0.82
C PRO A 102 9.43 -10.60 0.91
N TRP A 103 8.78 -10.15 -0.16
CA TRP A 103 7.32 -10.07 -0.24
C TRP A 103 6.66 -11.46 -0.26
N GLU A 104 7.24 -12.45 -0.94
CA GLU A 104 6.71 -13.82 -0.94
C GLU A 104 6.89 -14.54 0.39
N LEU A 105 8.00 -14.25 1.10
CA LEU A 105 8.21 -14.72 2.47
C LEU A 105 7.15 -14.13 3.41
N LEU A 106 6.85 -12.85 3.24
CA LEU A 106 5.84 -12.16 4.02
C LEU A 106 4.44 -12.77 3.84
N VAL A 107 4.01 -12.99 2.60
CA VAL A 107 2.73 -13.65 2.29
C VAL A 107 2.71 -15.11 2.76
N THR A 108 3.85 -15.81 2.73
CA THR A 108 3.96 -17.19 3.25
C THR A 108 3.73 -17.22 4.77
N ALA A 109 4.35 -16.31 5.52
CA ALA A 109 4.15 -16.18 6.96
C ALA A 109 2.71 -15.75 7.29
N ALA A 110 2.14 -14.81 6.55
CA ALA A 110 0.75 -14.37 6.71
C ALA A 110 -0.23 -15.54 6.53
N GLY A 111 -0.11 -16.30 5.45
CA GLY A 111 -0.98 -17.46 5.17
C GLY A 111 -0.85 -18.62 6.18
N SER A 112 0.18 -18.60 7.02
CA SER A 112 0.42 -19.57 8.09
C SER A 112 0.09 -19.01 9.49
N ASN A 113 -0.46 -17.78 9.56
CA ASN A 113 -0.73 -17.06 10.80
C ASN A 113 0.52 -16.88 11.68
N GLU A 114 1.67 -16.68 11.03
CA GLU A 114 3.01 -16.49 11.61
C GLU A 114 3.53 -15.05 11.40
N LEU A 115 2.68 -14.16 10.87
CA LEU A 115 2.99 -12.76 10.64
C LEU A 115 2.28 -11.85 11.65
N VAL A 116 3.04 -10.97 12.29
CA VAL A 116 2.53 -9.90 13.16
C VAL A 116 3.05 -8.55 12.68
N ALA A 117 2.21 -7.53 12.61
CA ALA A 117 2.67 -6.16 12.48
C ALA A 117 2.91 -5.57 13.86
N THR A 118 3.98 -4.79 14.03
CA THR A 118 4.23 -4.02 15.24
C THR A 118 4.36 -2.55 14.93
N VAL A 119 3.58 -1.76 15.67
CA VAL A 119 3.40 -0.34 15.43
C VAL A 119 3.93 0.37 16.65
N ASN A 120 5.13 0.93 16.51
CA ASN A 120 5.80 1.69 17.55
C ASN A 120 6.06 3.11 17.03
N GLU A 121 5.66 4.12 17.80
CA GLU A 121 5.81 5.54 17.47
C GLU A 121 7.28 5.98 17.47
N ASP A 122 8.08 5.40 18.36
CA ASP A 122 9.48 5.78 18.58
C ASP A 122 10.41 5.24 17.49
N LEU A 123 9.94 4.30 16.66
CA LEU A 123 10.70 3.69 15.56
C LEU A 123 10.43 4.34 14.20
N ARG A 124 9.66 5.43 14.15
CA ARG A 124 9.23 6.08 12.90
C ARG A 124 10.34 6.93 12.28
N ALA A 125 10.41 6.93 10.95
CA ALA A 125 11.06 7.97 10.17
C ALA A 125 10.06 9.08 9.80
N GLU A 126 10.56 10.33 9.76
CA GLU A 126 9.75 11.51 9.41
C GLU A 126 9.27 11.51 7.95
N ALA A 127 10.03 10.89 7.05
CA ALA A 127 9.67 10.77 5.64
C ALA A 127 10.07 9.41 5.10
N ALA A 128 9.13 8.71 4.46
CA ALA A 128 9.46 7.57 3.63
C ALA A 128 9.98 8.09 2.29
N PRO A 129 11.20 7.75 1.87
CA PRO A 129 11.61 8.03 0.51
C PRO A 129 10.88 7.01 -0.37
N TRP A 130 9.72 7.38 -0.92
CA TRP A 130 9.05 6.62 -1.97
C TRP A 130 9.94 6.67 -3.23
N THR A 131 10.97 5.84 -3.26
CA THR A 131 12.00 5.85 -4.35
C THR A 131 11.59 5.03 -5.55
N ALA A 132 10.37 4.48 -5.57
CA ALA A 132 10.01 3.53 -6.59
C ALA A 132 8.61 3.75 -7.16
N GLU A 133 8.40 3.13 -8.32
CA GLU A 133 7.26 3.43 -9.20
C GLU A 133 5.95 3.00 -8.54
N LEU A 134 5.25 3.96 -7.93
CA LEU A 134 3.84 3.86 -7.57
C LEU A 134 3.00 3.45 -8.80
N PRO A 135 1.82 2.81 -8.60
CA PRO A 135 0.91 2.50 -9.69
C PRO A 135 0.70 3.71 -10.60
N ASP A 136 0.75 3.47 -11.91
CA ASP A 136 0.60 4.56 -12.87
C ASP A 136 -0.82 5.14 -12.84
N LEU A 137 -0.95 6.43 -13.19
CA LEU A 137 -2.23 7.10 -13.39
C LEU A 137 -2.95 6.57 -14.63
N GLY A 138 -2.20 5.95 -15.56
CA GLY A 138 -2.72 5.29 -16.76
C GLY A 138 -2.65 3.75 -16.68
N PRO A 139 -2.87 3.06 -17.82
CA PRO A 139 -3.07 1.61 -17.86
C PRO A 139 -1.75 0.83 -17.84
N ARG A 140 -0.61 1.52 -17.66
CA ARG A 140 0.70 0.88 -17.66
C ARG A 140 0.83 0.02 -16.41
N GLN A 141 1.02 -1.27 -16.60
CA GLN A 141 1.37 -2.19 -15.52
C GLN A 141 2.82 -1.99 -15.11
N VAL A 142 3.02 -1.46 -13.92
CA VAL A 142 4.33 -1.21 -13.30
C VAL A 142 4.56 -2.15 -12.12
N ILE A 143 3.48 -2.60 -11.48
CA ILE A 143 3.54 -3.47 -10.33
C ILE A 143 3.91 -4.89 -10.75
N ARG A 144 5.10 -5.32 -10.32
CA ARG A 144 5.58 -6.69 -10.54
C ARG A 144 5.13 -7.56 -9.38
N THR A 145 4.09 -8.34 -9.59
CA THR A 145 3.53 -9.24 -8.57
C THR A 145 4.25 -10.59 -8.61
N PRO A 146 4.98 -11.00 -7.55
CA PRO A 146 5.64 -12.30 -7.52
C PRO A 146 4.63 -13.47 -7.56
N PRO A 147 5.03 -14.66 -8.03
CA PRO A 147 4.12 -15.80 -8.20
C PRO A 147 3.34 -16.20 -6.93
N LYS A 148 3.99 -16.25 -5.76
CA LYS A 148 3.27 -16.61 -4.52
C LYS A 148 2.29 -15.51 -4.08
N VAL A 149 2.65 -14.24 -4.27
CA VAL A 149 1.75 -13.12 -3.99
C VAL A 149 0.54 -13.18 -4.93
N ALA A 150 0.77 -13.47 -6.22
CA ALA A 150 -0.30 -13.62 -7.20
C ALA A 150 -1.22 -14.82 -6.90
N GLU A 151 -0.72 -15.89 -6.27
CA GLU A 151 -1.56 -16.99 -5.77
C GLU A 151 -2.46 -16.52 -4.63
N ALA A 152 -1.88 -15.94 -3.58
CA ALA A 152 -2.65 -15.45 -2.43
C ALA A 152 -3.71 -14.41 -2.85
N LEU A 153 -3.36 -13.53 -3.80
CA LEU A 153 -4.27 -12.53 -4.37
C LEU A 153 -5.52 -13.14 -5.04
N ARG A 154 -5.43 -14.34 -5.65
CA ARG A 154 -6.58 -14.97 -6.36
C ARG A 154 -7.75 -15.27 -5.44
N SER A 155 -7.46 -15.60 -4.18
CA SER A 155 -8.44 -15.93 -3.15
C SER A 155 -8.72 -14.79 -2.18
N ALA A 156 -8.00 -13.68 -2.27
CA ALA A 156 -8.14 -12.56 -1.33
C ALA A 156 -9.48 -11.83 -1.50
N SER A 157 -10.18 -11.63 -0.38
CA SER A 157 -11.43 -10.88 -0.28
C SER A 157 -11.65 -10.43 1.17
N GLY A 158 -12.59 -9.51 1.39
CA GLY A 158 -12.98 -9.13 2.75
C GLY A 158 -13.86 -10.20 3.44
N PRO A 159 -14.14 -10.06 4.75
CA PRO A 159 -15.09 -10.88 5.47
C PRO A 159 -16.53 -10.45 5.17
N GLY A 160 -17.51 -11.17 5.72
CA GLY A 160 -18.88 -10.67 5.82
C GLY A 160 -19.63 -10.53 4.48
N SER A 161 -20.27 -9.38 4.31
CA SER A 161 -21.16 -9.01 3.20
C SER A 161 -20.51 -9.25 1.83
N ASP A 162 -21.22 -9.94 0.92
CA ASP A 162 -20.69 -10.27 -0.41
C ASP A 162 -20.26 -9.03 -1.24
N PRO A 163 -21.04 -7.93 -1.33
CA PRO A 163 -20.57 -6.74 -2.06
C PRO A 163 -19.37 -6.05 -1.38
N ASP A 164 -19.35 -5.91 -0.06
CA ASP A 164 -18.26 -5.24 0.66
C ASP A 164 -16.96 -6.07 0.63
N SER A 165 -17.08 -7.40 0.76
CA SER A 165 -16.00 -8.36 0.59
C SER A 165 -15.38 -8.29 -0.81
N ARG A 166 -16.21 -8.16 -1.84
CA ARG A 166 -15.78 -7.97 -3.22
C ARG A 166 -15.16 -6.60 -3.46
N ALA A 167 -15.59 -5.54 -2.76
CA ALA A 167 -14.94 -4.23 -2.85
C ALA A 167 -13.47 -4.30 -2.38
N VAL A 168 -13.19 -5.00 -1.28
CA VAL A 168 -11.80 -5.29 -0.84
C VAL A 168 -11.00 -5.99 -1.95
N ARG A 169 -11.59 -7.01 -2.59
CA ARG A 169 -10.97 -7.73 -3.70
C ARG A 169 -10.70 -6.80 -4.90
N ALA A 170 -11.66 -5.96 -5.29
CA ALA A 170 -11.50 -5.01 -6.39
C ALA A 170 -10.33 -4.05 -6.13
N GLY A 171 -10.20 -3.56 -4.90
CA GLY A 171 -9.09 -2.71 -4.47
C GLY A 171 -7.72 -3.39 -4.55
N LEU A 172 -7.60 -4.61 -4.00
CA LEU A 172 -6.36 -5.39 -4.09
C LEU A 172 -5.96 -5.63 -5.55
N LEU A 173 -6.90 -6.05 -6.40
CA LEU A 173 -6.63 -6.24 -7.83
C LEU A 173 -6.12 -4.95 -8.49
N LEU A 174 -6.74 -3.80 -8.17
CA LEU A 174 -6.34 -2.53 -8.77
C LEU A 174 -4.97 -2.05 -8.28
N LEU A 175 -4.63 -2.27 -7.00
CA LEU A 175 -3.28 -2.01 -6.46
C LEU A 175 -2.20 -2.82 -7.20
N HIS A 176 -2.55 -3.98 -7.76
CA HIS A 176 -1.67 -4.82 -8.56
C HIS A 176 -1.71 -4.55 -10.08
N ASP A 177 -2.29 -3.42 -10.50
CA ASP A 177 -2.51 -3.05 -11.92
C ASP A 177 -3.36 -4.07 -12.71
N ARG A 178 -4.18 -4.88 -12.03
CA ARG A 178 -5.09 -5.83 -12.68
C ARG A 178 -6.42 -5.14 -13.02
N LEU A 179 -6.36 -4.13 -13.88
CA LEU A 179 -7.49 -3.27 -14.24
C LEU A 179 -8.71 -4.09 -14.69
N ASP A 180 -8.54 -4.99 -15.65
CA ASP A 180 -9.62 -5.85 -16.17
C ASP A 180 -10.29 -6.71 -15.08
N GLU A 181 -9.50 -7.26 -14.16
CA GLU A 181 -10.01 -8.10 -13.08
C GLU A 181 -10.74 -7.25 -12.04
N SER A 182 -10.17 -6.10 -11.67
CA SER A 182 -10.80 -5.13 -10.77
C SER A 182 -12.12 -4.62 -11.34
N HIS A 183 -12.15 -4.26 -12.63
CA HIS A 183 -13.34 -3.82 -13.34
C HIS A 183 -14.47 -4.86 -13.28
N ARG A 184 -14.19 -6.13 -13.58
CA ARG A 184 -15.21 -7.19 -13.51
C ARG A 184 -15.78 -7.35 -12.10
N VAL A 185 -14.94 -7.20 -11.07
CA VAL A 185 -15.38 -7.31 -9.68
C VAL A 185 -16.22 -6.10 -9.27
N SER A 186 -15.77 -4.87 -9.56
CA SER A 186 -16.51 -3.64 -9.23
C SER A 186 -17.84 -3.57 -9.98
N GLN A 187 -17.84 -3.93 -11.26
CA GLN A 187 -19.04 -3.99 -12.10
C GLN A 187 -20.08 -4.99 -11.58
N ALA A 188 -19.65 -6.08 -10.94
CA ALA A 188 -20.56 -7.09 -10.40
C ALA A 188 -21.27 -6.66 -9.10
N ILE A 189 -20.89 -5.52 -8.52
CA ILE A 189 -21.42 -5.00 -7.24
C ILE A 189 -21.88 -3.54 -7.34
N GLU A 190 -22.17 -3.08 -8.56
CA GLU A 190 -22.55 -1.68 -8.82
C GLU A 190 -23.79 -1.26 -8.02
N GLY A 191 -23.65 -0.20 -7.22
CA GLY A 191 -24.73 0.34 -6.38
C GLY A 191 -25.08 -0.53 -5.17
N GLU A 192 -24.26 -1.53 -4.86
CA GLU A 192 -24.39 -2.40 -3.69
C GLU A 192 -23.30 -2.08 -2.64
N GLY A 193 -23.45 -2.65 -1.44
CA GLY A 193 -22.51 -2.49 -0.34
C GLY A 193 -22.66 -1.18 0.44
N ARG A 194 -21.86 -1.03 1.48
CA ARG A 194 -21.76 0.18 2.31
C ARG A 194 -20.92 1.23 1.60
N ASN A 195 -21.29 2.50 1.83
CA ASN A 195 -20.59 3.69 1.35
C ASN A 195 -20.30 3.75 -0.17
N ALA A 196 -20.89 2.87 -0.98
CA ALA A 196 -20.59 2.76 -2.41
C ALA A 196 -19.10 2.51 -2.72
N SER A 197 -18.40 1.77 -1.85
CA SER A 197 -16.97 1.43 -2.03
C SER A 197 -16.70 0.70 -3.37
N GLY A 198 -17.64 -0.14 -3.83
CA GLY A 198 -17.57 -0.78 -5.15
C GLY A 198 -17.60 0.22 -6.32
N ASP A 199 -18.56 1.15 -6.31
CA ASP A 199 -18.67 2.22 -7.31
C ASP A 199 -17.43 3.15 -7.28
N TYR A 200 -16.82 3.35 -6.11
CA TYR A 200 -15.58 4.12 -5.97
C TYR A 200 -14.40 3.41 -6.66
N TRP A 201 -14.17 2.13 -6.36
CA TRP A 201 -13.14 1.35 -7.08
C TRP A 201 -13.34 1.36 -8.59
N HIS A 202 -14.59 1.31 -9.04
CA HIS A 202 -14.96 1.43 -10.45
C HIS A 202 -14.56 2.79 -11.04
N GLY A 203 -14.79 3.88 -10.31
CA GLY A 203 -14.39 5.23 -10.69
C GLY A 203 -12.88 5.41 -10.82
N ILE A 204 -12.09 4.86 -9.88
CA ILE A 204 -10.62 4.85 -9.96
C ILE A 204 -10.17 4.01 -11.17
N MET A 205 -10.77 2.82 -11.37
CA MET A 205 -10.45 1.95 -12.50
C MET A 205 -10.62 2.69 -13.85
N HIS A 206 -11.78 3.33 -14.09
CA HIS A 206 -12.01 4.11 -15.31
C HIS A 206 -11.04 5.30 -15.46
N ARG A 207 -10.66 5.95 -14.36
CA ARG A 207 -9.63 7.00 -14.38
C ARG A 207 -8.30 6.48 -14.91
N ARG A 208 -7.96 5.23 -14.57
CA ARG A 208 -6.71 4.56 -14.93
C ARG A 208 -6.71 3.92 -16.32
N GLU A 209 -7.85 3.76 -16.98
CA GLU A 209 -7.94 3.45 -18.42
C GLU A 209 -8.19 4.70 -19.31
N PRO A 210 -7.73 5.88 -18.86
CA PRO A 210 -8.09 7.19 -19.38
C PRO A 210 -9.53 7.44 -19.85
N ASP A 211 -10.54 6.77 -19.28
CA ASP A 211 -11.95 7.09 -19.48
C ASP A 211 -12.45 8.06 -18.41
N TYR A 212 -11.94 9.28 -18.47
CA TYR A 212 -12.22 10.33 -17.49
C TYR A 212 -13.71 10.68 -17.40
N GLY A 213 -14.45 10.60 -18.51
CA GLY A 213 -15.89 10.86 -18.54
C GLY A 213 -16.68 9.85 -17.72
N ASN A 214 -16.35 8.57 -17.89
CA ASN A 214 -16.97 7.48 -17.15
C ASN A 214 -16.51 7.43 -15.69
N SER A 215 -15.23 7.73 -15.42
CA SER A 215 -14.75 7.93 -14.05
C SER A 215 -15.60 8.96 -13.30
N LYS A 216 -15.86 10.13 -13.91
CA LYS A 216 -16.76 11.15 -13.31
C LYS A 216 -18.20 10.65 -13.19
N TYR A 217 -18.68 9.76 -14.05
CA TYR A 217 -20.01 9.16 -13.87
C TYR A 217 -20.06 8.34 -12.57
N TRP A 218 -19.08 7.49 -12.31
CA TRP A 218 -18.99 6.70 -11.08
C TRP A 218 -18.82 7.56 -9.83
N PHE A 219 -17.97 8.59 -9.88
CA PHE A 219 -17.83 9.52 -8.74
C PHE A 219 -19.12 10.28 -8.40
N ARG A 220 -20.02 10.52 -9.38
CA ARG A 220 -21.37 11.05 -9.08
C ARG A 220 -22.23 10.03 -8.33
N ARG A 221 -22.07 8.73 -8.60
CA ARG A 221 -22.77 7.66 -7.88
C ARG A 221 -22.25 7.48 -6.47
N VAL A 222 -20.93 7.61 -6.27
CA VAL A 222 -20.31 7.59 -4.93
C VAL A 222 -20.88 8.70 -4.05
N GLY A 223 -21.01 9.93 -4.59
CA GLY A 223 -21.54 11.06 -3.83
C GLY A 223 -20.57 11.50 -2.73
N SER A 224 -20.85 11.14 -1.47
CA SER A 224 -19.99 11.39 -0.32
C SER A 224 -19.37 10.09 0.19
N HIS A 225 -18.09 10.11 0.53
CA HIS A 225 -17.40 8.92 1.04
C HIS A 225 -16.62 9.25 2.33
N PRO A 226 -16.57 8.34 3.34
CA PRO A 226 -15.83 8.56 4.59
C PRO A 226 -14.33 8.89 4.41
N VAL A 227 -13.72 8.44 3.31
CA VAL A 227 -12.28 8.64 3.05
C VAL A 227 -11.93 10.05 2.55
N PHE A 228 -12.92 10.87 2.20
CA PHE A 228 -12.68 12.16 1.57
C PHE A 228 -11.94 13.14 2.49
N ASP A 229 -12.25 13.14 3.79
CA ASP A 229 -11.61 14.06 4.74
C ASP A 229 -10.11 13.72 4.90
N ASP A 230 -9.79 12.43 5.11
CA ASP A 230 -8.40 11.96 5.22
C ASP A 230 -7.63 12.16 3.90
N LEU A 231 -8.29 11.96 2.75
CA LEU A 231 -7.68 12.13 1.44
C LEU A 231 -7.37 13.60 1.13
N ALA A 232 -8.23 14.52 1.54
CA ALA A 232 -7.98 15.96 1.36
C ALA A 232 -6.73 16.41 2.12
N ILE A 233 -6.55 15.92 3.36
CA ILE A 233 -5.36 16.17 4.18
C ILE A 233 -4.11 15.54 3.52
N ALA A 234 -4.20 14.27 3.11
CA ALA A 234 -3.08 13.59 2.48
C ALA A 234 -2.65 14.28 1.16
N ALA A 235 -3.63 14.71 0.35
CA ALA A 235 -3.36 15.40 -0.90
C ALA A 235 -2.74 16.78 -0.70
N GLU A 236 -3.15 17.52 0.34
CA GLU A 236 -2.54 18.79 0.73
C GLU A 236 -1.04 18.62 1.03
N GLN A 237 -0.70 17.61 1.84
CA GLN A 237 0.68 17.31 2.20
C GLN A 237 1.55 16.96 0.98
N VAL A 238 1.03 16.11 0.09
CA VAL A 238 1.73 15.74 -1.14
C VAL A 238 1.97 16.95 -2.04
N LEU A 239 0.96 17.82 -2.21
CA LEU A 239 1.08 19.00 -3.05
C LEU A 239 1.99 20.07 -2.43
N ALA A 240 1.98 20.22 -1.11
CA ALA A 240 2.87 21.13 -0.39
C ALA A 240 4.35 20.72 -0.51
N GLN A 241 4.64 19.41 -0.64
CA GLN A 241 5.99 18.88 -0.86
C GLN A 241 6.40 18.87 -2.34
N SER A 242 5.45 19.02 -3.26
CA SER A 242 5.73 19.06 -4.69
C SER A 242 6.45 20.34 -5.10
N SER A 243 7.44 20.21 -5.98
CA SER A 243 8.12 21.35 -6.61
C SER A 243 7.51 21.77 -7.96
N ALA A 244 6.29 21.32 -8.25
CA ALA A 244 5.52 21.80 -9.40
C ALA A 244 4.94 23.20 -9.10
N SER A 245 5.05 24.13 -10.06
CA SER A 245 4.54 25.49 -9.92
C SER A 245 3.02 25.55 -9.73
N GLU A 246 2.32 24.56 -10.27
CA GLU A 246 0.87 24.44 -10.32
C GLU A 246 0.29 23.77 -9.06
N ALA A 247 1.14 23.23 -8.16
CA ALA A 247 0.71 22.42 -7.03
C ALA A 247 -0.23 23.17 -6.07
N LEU A 248 0.06 24.45 -5.80
CA LEU A 248 -0.77 25.28 -4.92
C LEU A 248 -2.16 25.57 -5.54
N ASP A 249 -2.22 25.84 -6.85
CA ASP A 249 -3.48 26.03 -7.56
C ASP A 249 -4.33 24.75 -7.53
N TRP A 250 -3.69 23.62 -7.81
CA TRP A 250 -4.35 22.31 -7.76
C TRP A 250 -4.83 21.93 -6.37
N SER A 251 -4.09 22.26 -5.31
CA SER A 251 -4.53 22.06 -3.93
C SER A 251 -5.86 22.78 -3.66
N GLY A 252 -5.99 24.05 -4.11
CA GLY A 252 -7.22 24.81 -4.01
C GLY A 252 -8.38 24.23 -4.85
N ARG A 253 -8.09 23.75 -6.07
CA ARG A 253 -9.09 23.12 -6.96
C ARG A 253 -9.62 21.80 -6.42
N LEU A 254 -8.78 21.03 -5.73
CA LEU A 254 -9.14 19.77 -5.07
C LEU A 254 -9.96 19.99 -3.78
N GLY A 255 -9.94 21.21 -3.23
CA GLY A 255 -10.65 21.58 -2.01
C GLY A 255 -9.86 21.36 -0.72
N CYS A 256 -8.56 21.06 -0.83
CA CYS A 256 -7.73 20.70 0.31
C CYS A 256 -7.49 21.86 1.30
N PRO A 257 -7.32 21.59 2.60
CA PRO A 257 -7.51 20.29 3.27
C PRO A 257 -8.96 20.04 3.72
N ASP A 258 -9.86 21.01 3.57
CA ASP A 258 -11.18 20.99 4.21
C ASP A 258 -12.22 20.14 3.46
N ARG A 259 -11.98 19.84 2.18
CA ARG A 259 -12.88 19.07 1.32
C ARG A 259 -12.09 18.28 0.27
N TRP A 260 -12.67 17.19 -0.20
CA TRP A 260 -12.21 16.50 -1.40
C TRP A 260 -13.18 16.68 -2.57
N ASP A 261 -12.65 17.09 -3.72
CA ASP A 261 -13.36 17.09 -4.99
C ASP A 261 -12.83 15.99 -5.93
N PRO A 262 -13.52 14.84 -6.04
CA PRO A 262 -13.05 13.75 -6.91
C PRO A 262 -13.10 14.11 -8.39
N PHE A 263 -13.95 15.06 -8.81
CA PHE A 263 -14.02 15.51 -10.20
C PHE A 263 -12.78 16.33 -10.57
N ALA A 264 -12.34 17.20 -9.66
CA ALA A 264 -11.10 17.93 -9.83
C ALA A 264 -9.90 16.99 -9.87
N PHE A 265 -9.88 15.90 -9.08
CA PHE A 265 -8.79 14.93 -9.15
C PHE A 265 -8.76 14.14 -10.46
N VAL A 266 -9.94 13.81 -11.02
CA VAL A 266 -10.03 13.26 -12.39
C VAL A 266 -9.45 14.25 -13.41
N ASP A 267 -9.78 15.54 -13.29
CA ASP A 267 -9.24 16.59 -14.18
C ASP A 267 -7.71 16.72 -14.04
N LEU A 268 -7.16 16.60 -12.83
CA LEU A 268 -5.72 16.59 -12.59
C LEU A 268 -5.06 15.41 -13.30
N CYS A 269 -5.61 14.20 -13.14
CA CYS A 269 -5.10 13.00 -13.81
C CYS A 269 -5.15 13.12 -15.35
N GLN A 270 -6.21 13.76 -15.87
CA GLN A 270 -6.33 14.05 -17.29
C GLN A 270 -5.28 15.07 -17.77
N GLU A 271 -5.08 16.16 -17.02
CA GLU A 271 -4.10 17.20 -17.37
C GLU A 271 -2.67 16.64 -17.44
N VAL A 272 -2.26 15.91 -16.40
CA VAL A 272 -0.90 15.36 -16.31
C VAL A 272 -0.65 14.19 -17.25
N SER A 273 -1.70 13.61 -17.86
CA SER A 273 -1.55 12.56 -18.87
C SER A 273 -0.79 13.01 -20.13
N GLY A 274 -0.77 14.33 -20.39
CA GLY A 274 0.03 14.92 -21.47
C GLY A 274 1.53 14.98 -21.19
N ASP A 275 1.93 14.93 -19.92
CA ASP A 275 3.33 14.86 -19.47
C ASP A 275 3.47 13.99 -18.20
N PRO A 276 3.47 12.65 -18.34
CA PRO A 276 3.50 11.70 -17.21
C PRO A 276 4.77 11.76 -16.35
N GLU A 277 5.84 12.39 -16.86
CA GLU A 277 7.11 12.55 -16.15
C GLU A 277 7.21 13.88 -15.40
N SER A 278 6.17 14.73 -15.50
CA SER A 278 6.12 15.99 -14.76
C SER A 278 6.10 15.77 -13.24
N ARG A 279 6.60 16.76 -12.50
CA ARG A 279 6.53 16.76 -11.02
C ARG A 279 5.09 16.71 -10.50
N LEU A 280 4.16 17.31 -11.25
CA LEU A 280 2.74 17.26 -10.92
C LEU A 280 2.16 15.86 -11.16
N ALA A 281 2.58 15.16 -12.22
CA ALA A 281 2.23 13.75 -12.42
C ALA A 281 2.76 12.85 -11.30
N ALA A 282 3.97 13.11 -10.80
CA ALA A 282 4.50 12.39 -9.63
C ALA A 282 3.63 12.62 -8.38
N ALA A 283 3.26 13.88 -8.09
CA ALA A 283 2.35 14.21 -6.98
C ALA A 283 0.98 13.54 -7.16
N ALA A 284 0.40 13.57 -8.37
CA ALA A 284 -0.88 12.93 -8.64
C ALA A 284 -0.82 11.39 -8.47
N ARG A 285 0.29 10.73 -8.83
CA ARG A 285 0.50 9.30 -8.54
C ARG A 285 0.50 8.99 -7.05
N GLU A 286 1.15 9.84 -6.25
CA GLU A 286 1.18 9.69 -4.79
C GLU A 286 -0.19 9.93 -4.16
N ILE A 287 -0.94 10.93 -4.63
CA ILE A 287 -2.34 11.14 -4.21
C ILE A 287 -3.22 9.93 -4.56
N GLN A 288 -3.11 9.39 -5.78
CA GLN A 288 -3.86 8.19 -6.17
C GLN A 288 -3.49 6.99 -5.30
N TRP A 289 -2.20 6.81 -5.00
CA TRP A 289 -1.77 5.74 -4.10
C TRP A 289 -2.40 5.88 -2.72
N ASN A 290 -2.37 7.08 -2.14
CA ASN A 290 -3.01 7.36 -0.85
C ASN A 290 -4.54 7.13 -0.90
N GLU A 291 -5.22 7.58 -1.96
CA GLU A 291 -6.64 7.32 -2.19
C GLU A 291 -6.95 5.83 -2.18
N MET A 292 -6.16 5.02 -2.88
CA MET A 292 -6.36 3.57 -2.96
C MET A 292 -6.09 2.88 -1.61
N LEU A 293 -5.08 3.29 -0.85
CA LEU A 293 -4.83 2.71 0.47
C LEU A 293 -5.94 3.05 1.47
N LEU A 294 -6.38 4.31 1.51
CA LEU A 294 -7.51 4.74 2.34
C LEU A 294 -8.79 3.97 1.99
N LEU A 295 -9.09 3.83 0.70
CA LEU A 295 -10.26 3.12 0.23
C LEU A 295 -10.18 1.62 0.52
N LEU A 296 -9.00 1.00 0.48
CA LEU A 296 -8.81 -0.40 0.84
C LEU A 296 -9.12 -0.63 2.32
N VAL A 297 -8.57 0.21 3.20
CA VAL A 297 -8.85 0.15 4.65
C VAL A 297 -10.33 0.39 4.91
N GLN A 298 -10.95 1.38 4.27
CA GLN A 298 -12.39 1.62 4.43
C GLN A 298 -13.23 0.46 3.89
N SER A 299 -12.87 -0.13 2.74
CA SER A 299 -13.56 -1.30 2.20
C SER A 299 -13.50 -2.48 3.17
N TRP A 300 -12.39 -2.65 3.89
CA TRP A 300 -12.28 -3.66 4.96
C TRP A 300 -13.17 -3.36 6.17
N ARG A 301 -13.22 -2.09 6.62
CA ARG A 301 -14.16 -1.66 7.68
C ARG A 301 -15.62 -1.85 7.26
N ASP A 302 -15.90 -1.69 5.97
CA ASP A 302 -17.21 -1.91 5.38
C ASP A 302 -17.55 -3.40 5.19
N ALA A 303 -16.55 -4.29 5.19
CA ALA A 303 -16.74 -5.73 5.13
C ALA A 303 -16.87 -6.38 6.52
N SER A 304 -16.25 -5.76 7.53
CA SER A 304 -16.19 -6.24 8.93
C SER A 304 -17.42 -5.83 9.75
#